data_AF-E2AGL8-F1
#
_entry.id   AF-E2AGL8-F1
#
_cell.length_a   1.000
_cell.length_b   1.000
_cell.length_c   1.000
_cell.angle_alpha   90.00
_cell.angle_beta   90.00
_cell.angle_gamma   90.00
#
_symmetry.space_group_name_H-M   'P 1'
#
loop_
_entity.id
_entity.type
_entity.pdbx_description
1 polymer ?
#
loop_
_entity_poly.entity_id
_entity_poly.type
_entity_poly.pdbx_seq_one_letter_code
_entity_poly.pdbx_strand_id
1 'polypeptide(L)'
;ASLKGKIIWITGASSGIGEQLAYVLAKAGCKLILSARRVAELEQVKKKCLEENKYLNDNDVELYPLDVLNLESHEKAFLHVINKFGKVCFMYLRFTITLICAVR
;
A
#
# COMPACT_ATOMS: atom_id res chain seq x y z
N ALA A 1 -19.23 -7.11 3.08
CA ALA A 1 -18.40 -6.50 4.15
C ALA A 1 -17.74 -5.23 3.59
N SER A 2 -17.84 -4.10 4.28
CA SER A 2 -17.27 -2.83 3.79
C SER A 2 -15.74 -2.83 3.93
N LEU A 3 -15.03 -2.41 2.88
CA LEU A 3 -13.58 -2.20 2.90
C LEU A 3 -13.19 -0.78 3.37
N LYS A 4 -14.19 0.10 3.53
CA LYS A 4 -13.99 1.49 3.95
C LYS A 4 -13.29 1.55 5.31
N GLY A 5 -12.23 2.34 5.40
CA GLY A 5 -11.43 2.54 6.61
C GLY A 5 -10.42 1.45 6.94
N LYS A 6 -10.35 0.37 6.15
CA LYS A 6 -9.29 -0.64 6.30
C LYS A 6 -7.97 -0.11 5.79
N ILE A 7 -6.87 -0.53 6.43
CA ILE A 7 -5.51 -0.15 6.04
C ILE A 7 -4.91 -1.28 5.22
N ILE A 8 -4.51 -0.96 3.99
CA ILE A 8 -3.96 -1.93 3.03
C ILE A 8 -2.57 -1.47 2.64
N TRP A 9 -1.60 -2.37 2.80
CA TRP A 9 -0.23 -2.13 2.40
C TRP A 9 0.09 -2.82 1.09
N ILE A 10 0.40 -2.04 0.07
CA ILE A 10 0.71 -2.48 -1.27
C ILE A 10 2.20 -2.31 -1.52
N THR A 11 2.89 -3.42 -1.76
CA THR A 11 4.28 -3.40 -2.26
C THR A 11 4.27 -3.46 -3.80
N GLY A 12 5.25 -2.83 -4.45
CA GLY A 12 5.25 -2.69 -5.90
C GLY A 12 4.18 -1.72 -6.41
N ALA A 13 3.73 -0.77 -5.60
CA ALA A 13 2.63 0.15 -5.93
C ALA A 13 2.98 1.19 -7.00
N SER A 14 4.24 1.27 -7.46
CA SER A 14 4.70 2.34 -8.34
C SER A 14 4.35 2.17 -9.82
N SER A 15 3.90 0.98 -10.24
CA SER A 15 3.50 0.74 -11.64
C SER A 15 2.68 -0.53 -11.81
N GLY A 16 1.93 -0.64 -12.92
CA GLY A 16 1.28 -1.88 -13.35
C GLY A 16 0.11 -2.29 -12.46
N ILE A 17 0.07 -3.56 -12.04
CA ILE A 17 -1.05 -4.08 -11.24
C ILE A 17 -1.12 -3.38 -9.87
N GLY A 18 0.02 -3.10 -9.23
CA GLY A 18 0.06 -2.46 -7.92
C GLY A 18 -0.49 -1.03 -7.95
N GLU A 19 -0.20 -0.29 -9.02
CA GLU A 19 -0.74 1.05 -9.27
C GLU A 19 -2.27 1.00 -9.42
N GLN A 20 -2.77 0.17 -10.35
CA GLN A 20 -4.21 0.07 -10.60
C GLN A 20 -4.98 -0.38 -9.37
N LEU A 21 -4.39 -1.28 -8.59
CA LEU A 21 -4.97 -1.78 -7.35
C LEU A 21 -5.03 -0.70 -6.27
N ALA A 22 -4.02 0.17 -6.18
CA ALA A 22 -4.06 1.33 -5.30
C ALA A 22 -5.26 2.22 -5.63
N TYR A 23 -5.54 2.48 -6.91
CA TYR A 23 -6.69 3.29 -7.32
C TYR A 23 -8.04 2.66 -6.96
N VAL A 24 -8.20 1.35 -7.22
CA VAL A 24 -9.43 0.64 -6.88
C VAL A 24 -9.68 0.66 -5.38
N LEU A 25 -8.64 0.46 -4.57
CA LEU A 25 -8.75 0.47 -3.12
C LEU A 25 -8.96 1.87 -2.54
N ALA A 26 -8.34 2.89 -3.15
CA ALA A 26 -8.58 4.29 -2.82
C ALA A 26 -10.04 4.66 -3.07
N LYS A 27 -10.59 4.28 -4.22
CA LYS A 27 -12.01 4.47 -4.56
C LYS A 27 -12.96 3.73 -3.62
N ALA A 28 -12.54 2.57 -3.10
CA ALA A 28 -13.27 1.83 -2.08
C ALA A 28 -13.20 2.48 -0.67
N GLY A 29 -12.44 3.56 -0.50
CA GLY A 29 -12.28 4.28 0.77
C GLY A 29 -11.35 3.56 1.75
N CYS A 30 -10.41 2.77 1.24
CA CYS A 30 -9.36 2.16 2.06
C CYS A 30 -8.26 3.19 2.31
N LYS A 31 -7.61 3.08 3.47
CA LYS A 31 -6.33 3.73 3.73
C LYS A 31 -5.22 2.89 3.13
N LEU A 32 -4.23 3.53 2.53
CA LEU A 32 -3.22 2.87 1.73
C LEU A 32 -1.82 3.16 2.27
N ILE A 33 -1.00 2.12 2.31
CA ILE A 33 0.44 2.25 2.48
C ILE A 33 1.04 1.80 1.15
N LEU A 34 1.73 2.70 0.45
CA LEU A 34 2.28 2.44 -0.87
C LEU A 34 3.79 2.29 -0.77
N SER A 35 4.30 1.12 -1.16
CA SER A 35 5.72 0.78 -1.11
C SER A 35 6.26 0.39 -2.46
N ALA A 36 7.40 0.96 -2.81
CA ALA A 36 8.21 0.61 -3.96
C ALA A 36 9.61 1.23 -3.82
N ARG A 37 10.50 0.88 -4.74
CA ARG A 37 11.86 1.45 -4.80
C ARG A 37 11.90 2.88 -5.31
N ARG A 38 10.93 3.28 -6.14
CA ARG A 38 10.93 4.53 -6.89
C ARG A 38 9.93 5.51 -6.28
N VAL A 39 10.43 6.45 -5.48
CA VAL A 39 9.61 7.38 -4.68
C VAL A 39 8.82 8.35 -5.54
N ALA A 40 9.42 8.89 -6.61
CA ALA A 40 8.75 9.84 -7.51
C ALA A 40 7.47 9.25 -8.14
N GLU A 41 7.50 7.96 -8.48
CA GLU A 41 6.35 7.26 -9.03
C GLU A 41 5.28 7.00 -7.96
N LEU A 42 5.70 6.66 -6.73
CA LEU A 42 4.77 6.52 -5.62
C LEU A 42 4.02 7.82 -5.32
N GLU A 43 4.68 8.96 -5.41
CA GLU A 43 4.04 10.27 -5.25
C GLU A 43 2.97 10.52 -6.33
N GLN A 44 3.25 10.16 -7.59
CA GLN A 44 2.25 10.23 -8.67
C GLN A 44 1.05 9.33 -8.39
N VAL A 45 1.29 8.11 -7.90
CA VAL A 45 0.23 7.17 -7.54
C VAL A 45 -0.59 7.70 -6.36
N LYS A 46 0.06 8.23 -5.32
CA LYS A 46 -0.62 8.85 -4.18
C LYS A 46 -1.51 10.01 -4.63
N LYS A 47 -1.00 10.91 -5.47
CA LYS A 47 -1.78 12.04 -5.99
C LYS A 47 -3.04 11.56 -6.70
N LYS A 48 -2.92 10.60 -7.62
CA LYS A 48 -4.07 10.00 -8.32
C LYS A 48 -5.04 9.30 -7.36
N CYS A 49 -4.56 8.61 -6.33
CA CYS A 49 -5.43 8.00 -5.31
C CYS A 49 -6.31 9.04 -4.59
N LEU A 50 -5.74 10.20 -4.26
CA LEU A 50 -6.46 11.32 -3.63
C LEU A 50 -7.45 11.98 -4.61
N GLU A 51 -7.11 12.04 -5.91
CA GLU A 51 -8.02 12.53 -6.96
C GLU A 51 -9.22 11.59 -7.17
N GLU A 52 -9.00 10.28 -7.13
CA GLU A 52 -10.06 9.25 -7.28
C GLU A 52 -11.05 9.22 -6.11
N ASN A 53 -10.66 9.72 -4.94
CA ASN A 53 -11.54 9.76 -3.77
C ASN A 53 -11.32 11.02 -2.92
N LYS A 54 -12.20 12.00 -3.10
CA LYS A 54 -12.22 13.28 -2.36
C LYS A 54 -12.38 13.14 -0.84
N TYR A 55 -12.78 11.98 -0.34
CA TYR A 55 -12.91 11.71 1.09
C TYR A 55 -11.64 11.15 1.72
N LEU A 56 -10.62 10.82 0.92
CA LEU A 56 -9.30 10.45 1.42
C LEU A 56 -8.48 11.71 1.65
N ASN A 57 -7.83 11.76 2.80
CA ASN A 57 -6.87 12.82 3.11
C ASN A 57 -5.46 12.34 2.78
N ASP A 58 -4.51 13.29 2.74
CA ASP A 58 -3.10 12.97 2.53
C ASP A 58 -2.55 11.96 3.55
N ASN A 59 -3.06 12.01 4.78
CA ASN A 59 -2.73 11.10 5.88
C ASN A 59 -3.30 9.68 5.71
N ASP A 60 -4.29 9.49 4.82
CA ASP A 60 -4.86 8.18 4.55
C ASP A 60 -4.06 7.40 3.49
N VAL A 61 -3.12 8.06 2.80
CA VAL A 61 -2.21 7.45 1.82
C VAL A 61 -0.76 7.73 2.22
N GLU A 62 -0.13 6.75 2.89
CA GLU A 62 1.26 6.86 3.33
C GLU A 62 2.21 6.25 2.30
N LEU A 63 3.34 6.92 2.04
CA LEU A 63 4.41 6.40 1.21
C LEU A 63 5.46 5.76 2.10
N TYR A 64 5.81 4.51 1.83
CA TYR A 64 6.83 3.79 2.55
C TYR A 64 7.83 3.17 1.57
N PRO A 65 8.90 3.89 1.19
CA PRO A 65 9.91 3.35 0.28
C PRO A 65 10.52 2.08 0.85
N LEU A 66 10.42 0.97 0.10
CA LEU A 66 10.92 -0.33 0.53
C LEU A 66 11.51 -1.06 -0.66
N ASP A 67 12.73 -1.57 -0.48
CA ASP A 67 13.31 -2.55 -1.39
C ASP A 67 13.01 -3.96 -0.88
N VAL A 68 12.20 -4.70 -1.63
CA VAL A 68 11.75 -6.03 -1.24
C VAL A 68 12.82 -7.13 -1.47
N LEU A 69 13.99 -6.76 -2.01
CA LEU A 69 15.12 -7.67 -2.14
C LEU A 69 15.98 -7.73 -0.87
N ASN A 70 15.79 -6.81 0.07
CA ASN A 70 16.52 -6.78 1.33
C ASN A 70 15.71 -7.45 2.45
N LEU A 71 15.88 -8.78 2.58
CA LEU A 71 15.15 -9.62 3.53
C LEU A 71 15.29 -9.19 5.00
N GLU A 72 16.43 -8.63 5.41
CA GLU A 72 16.65 -8.15 6.78
C GLU A 72 15.82 -6.90 7.13
N SER A 73 15.41 -6.12 6.12
CA SER A 73 14.60 -4.92 6.33
C SER A 73 13.10 -5.21 6.43
N HIS A 74 12.65 -6.43 6.12
CA HIS A 74 11.22 -6.75 6.13
C HIS A 74 10.64 -6.86 7.52
N GLU A 75 11.29 -7.55 8.47
CA GLU A 75 10.72 -7.68 9.82
C GLU A 75 10.59 -6.33 10.49
N LYS A 76 11.60 -5.45 10.37
CA LYS A 76 11.55 -4.10 10.95
C LYS A 76 10.48 -3.23 10.31
N ALA A 77 10.38 -3.24 8.98
CA ALA A 77 9.34 -2.51 8.25
C ALA A 77 7.94 -3.04 8.61
N PHE A 78 7.79 -4.35 8.72
CA PHE A 78 6.53 -5.01 9.04
C PHE A 78 6.09 -4.73 10.47
N LEU A 79 7.01 -4.83 11.44
CA LEU A 79 6.76 -4.45 12.83
C LEU A 79 6.45 -2.96 12.96
N HIS A 80 7.12 -2.09 12.21
CA HIS A 80 6.84 -0.66 12.22
C HIS A 80 5.42 -0.36 11.72
N VAL A 81 5.04 -0.96 10.59
CA VAL A 81 3.70 -0.78 10.00
C VAL A 81 2.61 -1.36 10.90
N ILE A 82 2.79 -2.56 11.45
CA ILE A 82 1.82 -3.16 12.39
C ILE A 82 1.69 -2.32 13.67
N ASN A 83 2.79 -1.86 14.25
CA ASN A 83 2.72 -1.04 15.47
C ASN A 83 2.05 0.32 15.22
N LYS A 84 2.27 0.91 14.04
CA LYS A 84 1.73 2.23 13.70
C LYS A 84 0.24 2.18 13.29
N PHE A 85 -0.16 1.13 12.58
CA PHE A 85 -1.47 1.06 11.92
C PHE A 85 -2.39 -0.04 12.46
N GLY A 86 -1.89 -0.93 13.33
CA GLY A 86 -2.64 -2.05 13.89
C GLY A 86 -2.93 -3.13 12.85
N LYS A 87 -4.21 -3.32 12.50
CA LYS A 87 -4.64 -4.32 11.51
C LYS A 87 -4.36 -3.84 10.09
N VAL A 88 -3.33 -4.42 9.47
CA VAL A 88 -2.93 -4.09 8.11
C VAL A 88 -3.09 -5.32 7.21
N CYS A 89 -3.74 -5.13 6.07
CA CYS A 89 -3.78 -6.15 5.03
C CYS A 89 -2.55 -6.00 4.16
N PHE A 90 -1.60 -6.93 4.27
CA PHE A 90 -0.39 -6.92 3.47
C PHE A 90 -0.64 -7.50 2.08
N MET A 91 -0.12 -6.86 1.04
CA MET A 91 -0.22 -7.34 -0.33
C MET A 91 1.14 -7.28 -1.03
N TYR A 92 1.64 -8.47 -1.36
CA TYR A 92 2.92 -8.64 -2.04
C TYR A 92 2.74 -8.89 -3.53
N LEU A 93 3.31 -8.01 -4.36
CA LEU A 93 3.31 -8.16 -5.82
C LEU A 93 4.74 -8.46 -6.30
N ARG A 94 5.06 -9.75 -6.45
CA ARG A 94 6.18 -10.22 -7.29
C ARG A 94 5.62 -10.65 -8.64
N PHE A 95 6.46 -10.65 -9.67
CA PHE A 95 6.13 -11.03 -11.06
C PHE A 95 5.46 -12.41 -11.23
N THR A 96 5.38 -13.22 -10.18
CA THR A 96 4.58 -14.44 -10.07
C THR A 96 3.49 -14.22 -9.03
N ILE A 97 2.23 -14.26 -9.45
CA ILE A 97 1.02 -14.04 -8.64
C ILE A 97 1.10 -14.85 -7.33
N THR A 98 1.49 -14.23 -6.22
CA THR A 98 1.38 -14.81 -4.88
C THR A 98 0.68 -13.79 -4.00
N LEU A 99 -0.64 -13.89 -3.94
CA LEU A 99 -1.49 -13.04 -3.11
C LEU A 99 -1.41 -13.51 -1.64
N ILE A 100 -0.37 -13.09 -0.91
CA ILE A 100 -0.31 -13.34 0.53
C ILE A 100 -1.16 -12.29 1.24
N CYS A 101 -2.45 -12.57 1.37
CA CYS A 101 -3.34 -11.81 2.23
C CYS A 101 -3.06 -12.22 3.69
N ALA A 102 -2.04 -11.62 4.32
CA ALA A 102 -1.75 -11.86 5.73
C ALA A 102 -2.77 -11.09 6.57
N VAL A 103 -3.89 -11.74 6.88
CA VAL A 103 -4.86 -11.25 7.86
C VAL A 103 -4.42 -11.74 9.24
N ARG A 104 -4.03 -10.82 10.14
CA ARG A 104 -4.12 -11.02 11.59
C ARG A 104 -4.86 -9.84 12.20
#